data_AF-A0AAU7CLB2-F1
#
_entry.id   AF-A0AAU7CLB2-F1
#
_cell.length_a   1.000
_cell.length_b   1.000
_cell.length_c   1.000
_cell.angle_alpha   90.00
_cell.angle_beta   90.00
_cell.angle_gamma   90.00
#
_symmetry.space_group_name_H-M   'P 1'
#
loop_
_entity.id
_entity.type
_entity.pdbx_description
1 polymer ?
#
loop_
_entity_poly.entity_id
_entity_poly.type
_entity_poly.pdbx_seq_one_letter_code
_entity_poly.pdbx_strand_id
1 'polypeptide(L)' 'MVAPAFLLSELTTALVIGFYIYLPFLVIDLVVSSVLAAMGLFMLPPSLIALPLKLILFVLADGWLLVASMLLQSFAS' A
#
# COMPACT_ATOMS: atom_id res chain seq x y z
N MET A 1 -19.35 14.13 24.18
CA MET A 1 -19.38 13.15 23.08
C MET A 1 -18.35 13.45 21.98
N VAL A 2 -17.34 14.28 22.23
CA VAL A 2 -16.35 14.69 21.20
C VAL A 2 -15.33 13.59 20.91
N ALA A 3 -14.93 12.82 21.93
CA ALA A 3 -13.94 11.75 21.81
C ALA A 3 -14.30 10.64 20.79
N PRO A 4 -15.49 10.01 20.83
CA PRO A 4 -15.83 8.96 19.86
C PRO A 4 -16.03 9.50 18.43
N ALA A 5 -16.55 10.72 18.27
CA ALA A 5 -16.72 11.33 16.95
C ALA A 5 -15.37 11.66 16.30
N PHE A 6 -14.40 12.15 17.08
CA PHE A 6 -13.04 12.42 16.62
C PHE A 6 -12.32 11.13 16.18
N LEU A 7 -12.38 10.07 17.01
CA LEU A 7 -11.79 8.77 16.68
C LEU A 7 -12.32 8.18 15.38
N LEU A 8 -13.63 8.29 15.14
CA LEU A 8 -14.25 7.79 13.90
C LEU A 8 -13.80 8.60 12.68
N SER A 9 -13.64 9.93 12.83
CA SER A 9 -13.14 10.81 11.78
C SER A 9 -11.70 10.45 11.40
N GLU A 10 -10.80 10.35 12.38
CA GLU A 10 -9.38 10.01 12.15
C GLU A 10 -9.21 8.62 11.53
N LEU A 11 -9.96 7.62 12.00
CA LEU A 11 -9.92 6.27 11.42
C LEU A 11 -10.33 6.27 9.94
N THR A 12 -11.35 7.05 9.58
CA THR A 12 -11.81 7.16 8.19
C THR A 12 -10.77 7.83 7.32
N THR A 13 -10.16 8.92 7.79
CA THR A 13 -9.06 9.61 7.09
C THR A 13 -7.87 8.68 6.88
N ALA A 14 -7.44 7.97 7.94
CA ALA A 14 -6.33 7.01 7.87
C ALA A 14 -6.61 5.85 6.91
N LEU A 15 -7.86 5.36 6.85
CA LEU A 15 -8.27 4.31 5.91
C LEU A 15 -8.16 4.78 4.45
N VAL A 16 -8.60 6.01 4.15
CA VAL A 16 -8.53 6.59 2.80
C VAL A 16 -7.08 6.78 2.37
N ILE A 17 -6.23 7.32 3.25
CA ILE A 17 -4.79 7.46 3.00
C ILE A 17 -4.14 6.09 2.77
N GLY A 18 -4.44 5.11 3.64
CA GLY A 18 -3.92 3.75 3.51
C GLY A 18 -4.35 3.08 2.20
N PHE A 19 -5.59 3.33 1.75
CA PHE A 19 -6.08 2.84 0.47
C PHE A 19 -5.31 3.42 -0.71
N TYR A 20 -5.05 4.74 -0.72
CA TYR A 20 -4.25 5.37 -1.77
C TYR A 20 -2.81 4.85 -1.82
N ILE A 21 -2.18 4.65 -0.66
CA ILE A 21 -0.83 4.07 -0.58
C ILE A 21 -0.83 2.62 -1.08
N TYR A 22 -1.89 1.86 -0.80
CA TYR A 22 -1.98 0.44 -1.20
C TYR A 22 -2.26 0.23 -2.69
N LEU A 23 -2.94 1.18 -3.35
CA LEU A 23 -3.36 1.11 -4.75
C LEU A 23 -2.22 0.74 -5.74
N PRO A 24 -1.04 1.39 -5.75
CA PRO A 24 0.06 1.00 -6.65
C PRO A 24 0.57 -0.43 -6.42
N PHE A 25 0.57 -0.91 -5.18
CA PHE A 25 0.98 -2.29 -4.87
C PHE A 25 -0.03 -3.31 -5.39
N LEU A 26 -1.32 -2.98 -5.33
CA LEU A 26 -2.39 -3.82 -5.88
C LEU A 26 -2.29 -3.91 -7.41
N VAL A 27 -1.96 -2.81 -8.09
CA VAL A 27 -1.71 -2.82 -9.54
C VAL A 27 -0.57 -3.78 -9.89
N ILE A 28 0.53 -3.76 -9.13
CA ILE A 28 1.65 -4.70 -9.34
C ILE A 28 1.18 -6.15 -9.21
N ASP A 29 0.41 -6.49 -8.17
CA ASP A 29 -0.08 -7.86 -7.98
C ASP A 29 -0.94 -8.34 -9.14
N LEU A 30 -1.85 -7.49 -9.62
CA LEU A 30 -2.73 -7.82 -10.75
C LEU A 30 -1.94 -8.01 -12.05
N VAL A 31 -0.95 -7.14 -12.32
CA VAL A 31 -0.11 -7.22 -13.52
C VAL A 31 0.80 -8.45 -13.47
N VAL A 32 1.45 -8.71 -12.35
CA VAL A 32 2.34 -9.88 -12.19
C VAL A 32 1.55 -11.19 -12.31
N SER A 33 0.36 -11.25 -11.71
CA SER A 33 -0.53 -12.40 -11.83
C SER A 33 -0.99 -12.64 -13.28
N SER A 34 -1.39 -11.59 -14.00
CA SER A 34 -1.86 -11.73 -15.40
C SER A 34 -0.74 -12.15 -16.34
N VAL A 35 0.49 -11.65 -16.14
CA VAL A 35 1.67 -12.05 -16.93
C VAL A 35 2.04 -13.50 -16.66
N LEU A 36 2.07 -13.94 -15.39
CA LEU A 36 2.34 -15.34 -15.04
C LEU A 36 1.27 -16.29 -15.58
N ALA A 37 0.00 -15.90 -15.52
CA ALA A 37 -1.10 -16.66 -16.10
C ALA A 37 -0.96 -16.78 -17.62
N ALA A 38 -0.56 -15.70 -18.32
CA ALA A 38 -0.30 -15.73 -19.75
C ALA A 38 0.90 -16.60 -20.14
N MET A 39 1.90 -16.72 -19.26
CA MET A 39 3.04 -17.64 -19.44
C MET A 39 2.73 -19.11 -19.11
N GLY A 40 1.51 -19.41 -18.62
CA GLY A 40 1.11 -20.76 -18.22
C GLY A 40 1.76 -21.25 -16.92
N LEU A 41 2.37 -20.35 -16.13
CA LEU A 41 3.08 -20.67 -14.90
C LEU A 41 2.13 -20.65 -13.70
N PHE A 42 1.27 -21.67 -13.59
CA PHE A 42 0.27 -21.77 -12.52
C PHE A 42 0.83 -22.19 -11.15
N MET A 43 1.99 -22.87 -11.15
CA MET A 43 2.59 -23.41 -9.93
C MET A 43 3.54 -22.42 -9.24
N LEU A 44 3.91 -21.34 -9.93
CA LEU A 44 4.77 -20.31 -9.38
C LEU A 44 3.89 -19.25 -8.72
N PRO A 45 3.95 -19.09 -7.39
CA PRO A 45 3.10 -18.12 -6.72
C PRO A 45 3.51 -16.70 -7.18
N PRO A 46 2.58 -15.91 -7.72
CA PRO A 46 2.88 -14.58 -8.26
C PRO A 46 3.44 -13.61 -7.23
N SER A 47 3.17 -13.86 -5.94
CA SER A 47 3.72 -13.11 -4.83
C SER A 47 5.24 -13.11 -4.77
N LEU A 48 5.93 -14.19 -5.18
CA LEU A 48 7.40 -14.25 -5.20
C LEU A 48 8.02 -13.26 -6.19
N ILE A 49 7.36 -13.02 -7.32
CA ILE A 49 7.80 -12.04 -8.32
C ILE A 49 7.34 -10.64 -7.95
N ALA A 50 6.13 -10.51 -7.40
CA ALA A 50 5.59 -9.22 -6.99
C ALA A 50 6.37 -8.61 -5.80
N LEU A 51 6.84 -9.42 -4.83
CA LEU A 51 7.53 -8.91 -3.63
C LEU A 51 8.75 -8.04 -3.93
N PRO A 52 9.75 -8.49 -4.72
CA PRO A 52 10.90 -7.65 -5.06
C PRO A 52 10.49 -6.41 -5.88
N LEU A 53 9.52 -6.52 -6.79
CA LEU A 53 9.00 -5.36 -7.54
C LEU A 53 8.38 -4.31 -6.61
N LYS A 54 7.55 -4.75 -5.65
CA LYS A 54 6.92 -3.87 -4.66
C LYS A 54 7.96 -3.16 -3.81
N LEU A 55 9.01 -3.86 -3.37
CA LEU A 55 10.09 -3.26 -2.59
C LEU A 55 10.86 -2.21 -3.40
N ILE A 56 11.16 -2.48 -4.66
CA ILE A 56 11.80 -1.50 -5.55
C ILE A 56 10.90 -0.27 -5.70
N LEU A 57 9.61 -0.43 -6.01
CA LEU A 57 8.67 0.68 -6.13
C LEU A 57 8.57 1.49 -4.83
N PHE A 58 8.52 0.81 -3.68
CA PHE A 58 8.44 1.47 -2.38
C PHE A 58 9.68 2.31 -2.07
N VAL A 59 10.88 1.80 -2.39
CA VAL A 59 12.13 2.55 -2.20
C VAL A 59 12.25 3.69 -3.20
N LEU A 60 11.87 3.49 -4.47
CA LEU A 60 11.90 4.53 -5.51
C LEU A 60 10.93 5.68 -5.23
N ALA A 61 9.82 5.41 -4.54
CA ALA A 61 8.84 6.42 -4.15
C ALA A 61 9.19 7.11 -2.80
N ASP A 62 10.40 6.90 -2.27
CA ASP A 62 10.79 7.34 -0.92
C ASP A 62 9.75 6.96 0.16
N GLY A 63 9.18 5.75 0.04
CA GLY A 63 8.01 5.32 0.81
C GLY A 63 8.22 5.36 2.33
N TRP A 64 9.46 5.16 2.80
CA TRP A 64 9.82 5.32 4.21
C TRP A 64 9.64 6.77 4.71
N LEU A 65 10.06 7.74 3.91
CA LEU A 65 9.89 9.17 4.22
C LEU A 65 8.42 9.56 4.17
N LEU A 66 7.68 9.05 3.17
CA LEU A 66 6.23 9.26 3.06
C LEU A 66 5.52 8.77 4.33
N VAL A 67 5.74 7.53 4.75
CA VAL A 67 5.12 6.97 5.96
C VAL A 67 5.53 7.74 7.22
N ALA A 68 6.81 8.06 7.38
CA ALA A 68 7.30 8.83 8.52
C ALA A 68 6.65 10.23 8.59
N SER A 69 6.51 10.91 7.44
CA SER A 69 5.90 12.24 7.36
C SER A 69 4.42 12.22 7.72
N MET A 70 3.67 11.20 7.29
CA MET A 70 2.25 11.05 7.61
C MET A 70 2.01 10.80 9.10
N LEU A 71 2.87 9.97 9.72
CA LEU A 71 2.82 9.75 11.17
C LEU A 71 3.13 11.03 11.94
N LEU A 72 4.20 11.74 11.57
CA LEU A 72 4.58 12.99 12.23
C LEU A 72 3.49 14.06 12.11
N GLN A 73 2.82 14.15 10.96
CA GLN A 73 1.69 15.07 10.77
C GLN A 73 0.50 14.69 11.66
N SER A 74 0.18 13.39 11.77
CA SER A 74 -0.92 12.90 12.62
C SER A 74 -0.70 13.12 14.12
N PHE A 75 0.55 13.09 14.61
CA PHE A 75 0.85 13.40 16.02
C PHE A 75 0.95 14.90 16.32
N ALA A 76 1.20 15.73 15.31
CA ALA A 76 1.30 17.18 15.46
C ALA A 76 -0.07 17.88 15.39
N SER A 77 -1.09 17.22 14.83
CA SER A 77 -2.49 17.65 14.78
C SER A 77 -3.31 17.09 15.95
#